data_AF-A0A1I0H997-F1
#
_entry.id   AF-A0A1I0H997-F1
#
_cell.length_a   1.000
_cell.length_b   1.000
_cell.length_c   1.000
_cell.angle_alpha   90.00
_cell.angle_beta   90.00
_cell.angle_gamma   90.00
#
_symmetry.space_group_name_H-M   'P 1'
#
loop_
_entity.id
_entity.type
_entity.pdbx_description
1 polymer ?
#
loop_
_entity_poly.entity_id
_entity_poly.type
_entity_poly.pdbx_seq_one_letter_code
_entity_poly.pdbx_strand_id
1 'polypeptide(L)'
;MIGNDRQTRRRFLAGLGTVASVAVAGCSTLPWGDDGTATSLRMSPAEAGSVLTDNEPTVEWPAPVRPAKSALETELERVDALLADVPDPLRPDDVPNGVVRETIVEKRDEAMTIRADGADAMGAAQYHAFRETRDAREAARHAATTWHAIDADRKSLVADLHDERDAVDTAVTDRHEALEYRGTDTADGRLRACLYYFQHETDLANAARSLDRWSVAEADDVLELGESVGTLEFATATTTVWEHLDAQWLADDEPVALESTFETVLERSIEAADEAGFPAQDDDWFEAIGLGDLDDQYLEFVLWRAGQPVEDAQNGMKEALREGDLATGLSTALEFEVAYRGFQTVRGRITDGDVRDLSVEDVRAERREALVAAQQARKAELEGGSLTEPSLGAYILAETLRSLAWVDDSVRRAADREPETTVSLTSQYRDYVRYRSHLEALPAAVEAFRARLLE
;
A
#
# COMPACT_ATOMS: atom_id res chain seq x y z
N MET A 1 -35.81 9.13 -44.00
CA MET A 1 -36.68 8.30 -43.12
C MET A 1 -35.75 7.40 -42.34
N ILE A 2 -35.20 7.79 -41.19
CA ILE A 2 -35.82 7.96 -39.85
C ILE A 2 -36.69 6.77 -39.43
N GLY A 3 -36.15 5.98 -38.50
CA GLY A 3 -36.87 5.49 -37.32
C GLY A 3 -37.06 3.99 -37.20
N ASN A 4 -36.17 3.29 -36.46
CA ASN A 4 -36.44 2.84 -35.09
C ASN A 4 -35.37 1.83 -34.62
N ASP A 5 -34.46 2.26 -33.75
CA ASP A 5 -33.70 1.38 -32.85
C ASP A 5 -33.34 2.13 -31.57
N ARG A 6 -34.33 2.33 -30.70
CA ARG A 6 -34.17 2.90 -29.34
C ARG A 6 -35.10 2.25 -28.34
N GLN A 7 -35.12 0.91 -28.27
CA GLN A 7 -35.98 0.21 -27.31
C GLN A 7 -35.38 -0.99 -26.58
N THR A 8 -34.05 -1.12 -26.50
CA THR A 8 -33.38 -2.19 -25.71
C THR A 8 -32.50 -1.72 -24.54
N ARG A 9 -32.38 -0.41 -24.27
CA ARG A 9 -31.49 0.13 -23.21
C ARG A 9 -32.16 0.50 -21.87
N ARG A 10 -33.36 0.01 -21.56
CA ARG A 10 -34.12 0.43 -20.35
C ARG A 10 -34.67 -0.68 -19.45
N ARG A 11 -34.00 -1.84 -19.36
CA ARG A 11 -34.41 -2.93 -18.45
C ARG A 11 -33.30 -3.56 -17.60
N PHE A 12 -32.20 -2.86 -17.33
CA PHE A 12 -31.12 -3.38 -16.47
C PHE A 12 -30.88 -2.60 -15.17
N LEU A 13 -31.67 -1.58 -14.84
CA LEU A 13 -31.49 -0.75 -13.63
C LEU A 13 -32.72 -0.72 -12.72
N ALA A 14 -33.30 -1.89 -12.45
CA ALA A 14 -34.36 -2.02 -11.46
C ALA A 14 -34.23 -3.35 -10.72
N GLY A 15 -33.33 -3.40 -9.73
CA GLY A 15 -33.20 -4.58 -8.88
C GLY A 15 -31.89 -4.69 -8.11
N LEU A 16 -31.49 -3.66 -7.37
CA LEU A 16 -30.49 -3.81 -6.30
C LEU A 16 -31.09 -3.24 -5.02
N GLY A 17 -31.68 -4.15 -4.24
CA GLY A 17 -32.11 -3.89 -2.88
C GLY A 17 -30.90 -3.87 -1.94
N THR A 18 -30.96 -2.93 -1.01
CA THR A 18 -30.04 -2.70 0.11
C THR A 18 -29.53 -3.97 0.80
N VAL A 19 -28.21 -4.18 0.77
CA VAL A 19 -27.48 -5.00 1.75
C VAL A 19 -26.32 -4.16 2.25
N ALA A 20 -26.32 -3.89 3.56
CA ALA A 20 -25.27 -3.16 4.25
C ALA A 20 -23.99 -4.02 4.28
N SER A 21 -22.92 -3.49 3.71
CA SER A 21 -21.58 -4.07 3.70
C SER A 21 -20.68 -3.31 4.67
N VAL A 22 -20.29 -3.97 5.75
CA VAL A 22 -19.16 -3.58 6.59
C VAL A 22 -17.90 -3.73 5.74
N ALA A 23 -17.30 -2.60 5.37
CA ALA A 23 -16.06 -2.53 4.61
C ALA A 23 -14.88 -2.74 5.57
N VAL A 24 -14.46 -3.99 5.73
CA VAL A 24 -13.11 -4.28 6.23
C VAL A 24 -12.16 -4.14 5.05
N ALA A 25 -11.04 -3.46 5.29
CA ALA A 25 -10.04 -3.03 4.32
C ALA A 25 -9.73 -4.04 3.20
N GLY A 26 -9.62 -3.53 1.96
CA GLY A 26 -8.76 -4.15 0.93
C GLY A 26 -9.38 -5.14 -0.07
N CYS A 27 -10.71 -5.22 -0.22
CA CYS A 27 -11.32 -6.01 -1.29
C CYS A 27 -12.21 -5.14 -2.18
N SER A 28 -11.63 -4.50 -3.21
CA SER A 28 -12.40 -3.95 -4.31
C SER A 28 -13.15 -5.08 -5.02
N THR A 29 -14.46 -5.14 -4.82
CA THR A 29 -15.36 -6.07 -5.50
C THR A 29 -15.52 -5.61 -6.96
N LEU A 30 -14.69 -6.18 -7.84
CA LEU A 30 -14.81 -6.03 -9.30
C LEU A 30 -16.07 -6.75 -9.82
N PRO A 31 -16.65 -6.33 -10.96
CA PRO A 31 -17.94 -6.78 -11.47
C PRO A 31 -17.96 -8.19 -12.09
N TRP A 32 -16.93 -9.00 -11.85
CA TRP A 32 -16.79 -10.34 -12.41
C TRP A 32 -17.10 -11.34 -11.30
N GLY A 33 -18.40 -11.59 -11.12
CA GLY A 33 -18.87 -12.68 -10.27
C GLY A 33 -18.28 -14.00 -10.78
N ASP A 34 -18.02 -14.91 -9.82
CA ASP A 34 -17.65 -16.31 -10.02
C ASP A 34 -18.75 -17.04 -10.80
N ASP A 35 -18.88 -16.76 -12.09
CA ASP A 35 -19.61 -17.59 -13.04
C ASP A 35 -18.74 -18.82 -13.26
N GLY A 36 -19.05 -19.89 -12.53
CA GLY A 36 -18.30 -21.16 -12.37
C GLY A 36 -17.93 -21.92 -13.64
N THR A 37 -17.21 -21.25 -14.54
CA THR A 37 -16.65 -21.70 -15.81
C THR A 37 -15.13 -21.58 -15.84
N ALA A 38 -14.52 -20.83 -14.90
CA ALA A 38 -13.10 -20.93 -14.63
C ALA A 38 -12.78 -22.26 -13.95
N THR A 39 -11.74 -22.96 -14.43
CA THR A 39 -11.21 -24.20 -13.84
C THR A 39 -10.66 -23.92 -12.44
N SER A 40 -11.53 -23.83 -11.44
CA SER A 40 -11.14 -23.57 -10.05
C SER A 40 -10.39 -24.80 -9.53
N LEU A 41 -9.10 -24.67 -9.22
CA LEU A 41 -8.35 -25.72 -8.52
C LEU A 41 -8.98 -25.90 -7.15
N ARG A 42 -9.65 -27.04 -6.95
CA ARG A 42 -10.34 -27.41 -5.70
C ARG A 42 -9.54 -28.48 -4.97
N MET A 43 -9.31 -28.27 -3.68
CA MET A 43 -8.51 -29.17 -2.85
C MET A 43 -9.01 -29.17 -1.40
N SER A 44 -8.50 -30.11 -0.61
CA SER A 44 -8.70 -30.14 0.84
C SER A 44 -7.82 -29.09 1.55
N PRO A 45 -8.21 -28.64 2.77
CA PRO A 45 -7.38 -27.74 3.57
C PRO A 45 -5.98 -28.32 3.88
N ALA A 46 -5.89 -29.65 4.08
CA ALA A 46 -4.62 -30.33 4.31
C ALA A 46 -3.68 -30.24 3.10
N GLU A 47 -4.22 -30.37 1.88
CA GLU A 47 -3.45 -30.15 0.66
C GLU A 47 -3.01 -28.69 0.51
N ALA A 48 -3.87 -27.72 0.86
CA ALA A 48 -3.51 -26.31 0.86
C ALA A 48 -2.34 -26.01 1.82
N GLY A 49 -2.38 -26.56 3.04
CA GLY A 49 -1.31 -26.41 4.03
C GLY A 49 0.03 -26.97 3.56
N SER A 50 0.02 -27.95 2.66
CA SER A 50 1.25 -28.53 2.10
C SER A 50 2.01 -27.61 1.14
N VAL A 51 1.46 -26.44 0.77
CA VAL A 51 2.15 -25.43 -0.05
C VAL A 51 3.21 -24.67 0.76
N LEU A 52 2.99 -24.50 2.07
CA LEU A 52 3.83 -23.69 2.96
C LEU A 52 4.98 -24.49 3.61
N THR A 53 5.76 -25.23 2.79
CA THR A 53 6.88 -26.04 3.29
C THR A 53 8.18 -25.28 3.47
N ASP A 54 8.38 -24.23 2.66
CA ASP A 54 9.57 -23.38 2.71
C ASP A 54 9.32 -22.16 3.62
N ASN A 55 10.36 -21.69 4.31
CA ASN A 55 10.26 -20.54 5.23
C ASN A 55 9.71 -19.29 4.52
N GLU A 56 9.00 -18.47 5.28
CA GLU A 56 8.52 -17.16 4.82
C GLU A 56 9.70 -16.24 4.44
N PRO A 57 9.49 -15.33 3.47
CA PRO A 57 10.49 -14.34 3.14
C PRO A 57 10.70 -13.39 4.31
N THR A 58 11.97 -13.18 4.71
CA THR A 58 12.30 -12.07 5.61
C THR A 58 12.03 -10.76 4.86
N VAL A 59 11.41 -9.78 5.53
CA VAL A 59 11.19 -8.44 4.97
C VAL A 59 12.09 -7.45 5.70
N GLU A 60 12.87 -6.68 4.93
CA GLU A 60 13.77 -5.66 5.46
C GLU A 60 13.41 -4.32 4.80
N TRP A 61 12.86 -3.41 5.59
CA TRP A 61 12.41 -2.12 5.10
C TRP A 61 13.55 -1.09 5.13
N PRO A 62 13.84 -0.39 4.02
CA PRO A 62 14.88 0.63 4.00
C PRO A 62 14.48 1.84 4.86
N ALA A 63 15.48 2.44 5.51
CA ALA A 63 15.31 3.66 6.29
C ALA A 63 16.20 4.77 5.70
N PRO A 64 15.62 5.77 5.00
CA PRO A 64 16.39 6.83 4.36
C PRO A 64 16.94 7.84 5.37
N VAL A 65 16.45 7.90 6.59
CA VAL A 65 16.97 8.80 7.62
C VAL A 65 16.79 8.17 8.99
N ARG A 66 17.63 8.54 9.95
CA ARG A 66 17.52 8.06 11.32
C ARG A 66 16.91 9.14 12.21
N PRO A 67 15.73 8.90 12.82
CA PRO A 67 15.20 9.84 13.80
C PRO A 67 16.06 9.85 15.06
N ALA A 68 16.10 10.98 15.76
CA ALA A 68 16.59 11.01 17.14
C ALA A 68 15.76 10.08 18.04
N LYS A 69 16.42 9.35 18.95
CA LYS A 69 15.74 8.44 19.90
C LYS A 69 14.75 9.20 20.79
N SER A 70 15.12 10.38 21.25
CA SER A 70 14.28 11.24 22.09
C SER A 70 12.99 11.69 21.41
N ALA A 71 13.00 11.83 20.08
CA ALA A 71 11.78 12.17 19.34
C ALA A 71 10.81 10.99 19.34
N LEU A 72 11.29 9.77 19.09
CA LEU A 72 10.47 8.57 19.23
C LEU A 72 9.92 8.42 20.65
N GLU A 73 10.74 8.62 21.68
CA GLU A 73 10.28 8.59 23.08
C GLU A 73 9.18 9.64 23.33
N THR A 74 9.31 10.85 22.77
CA THR A 74 8.30 11.91 22.90
C THR A 74 6.97 11.51 22.24
N GLU A 75 7.00 10.91 21.06
CA GLU A 75 5.79 10.45 20.37
C GLU A 75 5.12 9.28 21.10
N LEU A 76 5.90 8.37 21.70
CA LEU A 76 5.37 7.30 22.55
C LEU A 76 4.77 7.83 23.85
N GLU A 77 5.36 8.86 24.47
CA GLU A 77 4.79 9.56 25.63
C GLU A 77 3.47 10.27 25.29
N ARG A 78 3.30 10.75 24.05
CA ARG A 78 2.03 11.31 23.57
C ARG A 78 0.93 10.25 23.54
N VAL A 79 1.24 9.01 23.14
CA VAL A 79 0.29 7.88 23.20
C VAL A 79 -0.16 7.63 24.65
N ASP A 80 0.78 7.59 25.59
CA ASP A 80 0.46 7.43 27.03
C ASP A 80 -0.41 8.58 27.55
N ALA A 81 -0.10 9.82 27.17
CA ALA A 81 -0.86 10.99 27.56
C ALA A 81 -2.30 10.99 27.02
N LEU A 82 -2.51 10.52 25.79
CA LEU A 82 -3.85 10.39 25.20
C LEU A 82 -4.69 9.34 25.94
N LEU A 83 -4.09 8.24 26.35
CA LEU A 83 -4.78 7.13 27.03
C LEU A 83 -4.94 7.30 28.54
N ALA A 84 -4.31 8.32 29.14
CA ALA A 84 -4.23 8.49 30.60
C ALA A 84 -5.60 8.49 31.30
N ASP A 85 -6.63 9.04 30.64
CA ASP A 85 -7.98 9.17 31.18
C ASP A 85 -8.92 8.02 30.79
N VAL A 86 -8.46 7.06 29.96
CA VAL A 86 -9.24 5.89 29.54
C VAL A 86 -9.07 4.76 30.57
N PRO A 87 -10.13 4.34 31.27
CA PRO A 87 -10.03 3.29 32.27
C PRO A 87 -9.52 1.95 31.71
N ASP A 88 -8.75 1.21 32.52
CA ASP A 88 -8.42 -0.19 32.26
C ASP A 88 -8.51 -1.03 33.56
N PRO A 89 -9.44 -2.00 33.66
CA PRO A 89 -10.41 -2.43 32.65
C PRO A 89 -11.66 -1.53 32.61
N LEU A 90 -12.24 -1.36 31.41
CA LEU A 90 -13.58 -0.80 31.23
C LEU A 90 -14.66 -1.82 31.61
N ARG A 91 -15.59 -1.42 32.48
CA ARG A 91 -16.67 -2.29 32.98
C ARG A 91 -18.01 -1.93 32.33
N PRO A 92 -18.99 -2.84 32.36
CA PRO A 92 -20.35 -2.54 31.93
C PRO A 92 -21.01 -1.37 32.66
N ASP A 93 -20.59 -1.09 33.90
CA ASP A 93 -21.07 0.05 34.67
C ASP A 93 -20.49 1.38 34.17
N ASP A 94 -19.31 1.36 33.53
CA ASP A 94 -18.68 2.54 32.94
C ASP A 94 -19.27 2.85 31.56
N VAL A 95 -19.42 1.80 30.73
CA VAL A 95 -20.02 1.89 29.38
C VAL A 95 -20.99 0.73 29.19
N PRO A 96 -22.32 0.94 29.36
CA PRO A 96 -23.30 -0.14 29.25
C PRO A 96 -23.37 -0.78 27.85
N ASN A 97 -23.18 0.02 26.80
CA ASN A 97 -23.15 -0.47 25.43
C ASN A 97 -21.90 -1.33 25.20
N GLY A 98 -22.10 -2.63 24.97
CA GLY A 98 -21.01 -3.59 24.79
C GLY A 98 -20.13 -3.30 23.58
N VAL A 99 -20.70 -2.84 22.47
CA VAL A 99 -19.96 -2.54 21.24
C VAL A 99 -19.03 -1.36 21.48
N VAL A 100 -19.55 -0.26 22.05
CA VAL A 100 -18.74 0.93 22.36
C VAL A 100 -17.59 0.58 23.30
N ARG A 101 -17.86 -0.22 24.33
CA ARG A 101 -16.86 -0.67 25.29
C ARG A 101 -15.77 -1.51 24.61
N GLU A 102 -16.16 -2.45 23.75
CA GLU A 102 -15.23 -3.31 23.01
C GLU A 102 -14.34 -2.51 22.07
N THR A 103 -14.90 -1.56 21.31
CA THR A 103 -14.12 -0.69 20.41
C THR A 103 -13.12 0.17 21.16
N ILE A 104 -13.46 0.75 22.32
CA ILE A 104 -12.49 1.52 23.12
C ILE A 104 -11.32 0.62 23.57
N VAL A 105 -11.62 -0.60 24.03
CA VAL A 105 -10.59 -1.56 24.46
C VAL A 105 -9.71 -1.98 23.27
N GLU A 106 -10.32 -2.31 22.14
CA GLU A 106 -9.60 -2.70 20.91
C GLU A 106 -8.63 -1.59 20.47
N LYS A 107 -9.10 -0.34 20.37
CA LYS A 107 -8.28 0.79 19.93
C LYS A 107 -7.17 1.13 20.93
N ARG A 108 -7.44 1.01 22.23
CA ARG A 108 -6.43 1.17 23.27
C ARG A 108 -5.37 0.07 23.19
N ASP A 109 -5.78 -1.18 23.02
CA ASP A 109 -4.87 -2.32 22.95
C ASP A 109 -4.03 -2.27 21.66
N GLU A 110 -4.60 -1.82 20.54
CA GLU A 110 -3.88 -1.51 19.29
C GLU A 110 -2.80 -0.45 19.52
N ALA A 111 -3.16 0.70 20.09
CA ALA A 111 -2.22 1.76 20.41
C ALA A 111 -1.08 1.29 21.34
N MET A 112 -1.41 0.52 22.37
CA MET A 112 -0.43 -0.01 23.33
C MET A 112 0.50 -1.06 22.72
N THR A 113 0.01 -1.84 21.75
CA THR A 113 0.83 -2.82 21.01
C THR A 113 1.88 -2.09 20.17
N ILE A 114 1.47 -1.12 19.34
CA ILE A 114 2.40 -0.34 18.52
C ILE A 114 3.39 0.44 19.41
N ARG A 115 2.90 1.00 20.52
CA ARG A 115 3.76 1.68 21.50
C ARG A 115 4.82 0.76 22.11
N ALA A 116 4.46 -0.48 22.45
CA ALA A 116 5.40 -1.44 23.02
C ALA A 116 6.45 -1.86 21.98
N ASP A 117 6.04 -2.16 20.76
CA ASP A 117 6.94 -2.51 19.65
C ASP A 117 7.91 -1.36 19.33
N GLY A 118 7.41 -0.12 19.36
CA GLY A 118 8.23 1.07 19.14
C GLY A 118 9.26 1.34 20.25
N ALA A 119 8.96 0.99 21.50
CA ALA A 119 9.87 1.21 22.63
C ALA A 119 11.17 0.38 22.54
N ASP A 120 11.08 -0.81 21.93
CA ASP A 120 12.21 -1.73 21.74
C ASP A 120 12.90 -1.54 20.37
N ALA A 121 12.39 -0.65 19.52
CA ALA A 121 12.88 -0.46 18.15
C ALA A 121 14.27 0.17 18.10
N MET A 122 15.17 -0.45 17.32
CA MET A 122 16.58 -0.04 17.20
C MET A 122 17.05 -0.08 15.74
N GLY A 123 18.06 0.72 15.41
CA GLY A 123 18.64 0.74 14.06
C GLY A 123 17.62 1.22 13.02
N ALA A 124 17.48 0.49 11.92
CA ALA A 124 16.49 0.80 10.87
C ALA A 124 15.04 0.67 11.36
N ALA A 125 14.76 -0.26 12.29
CA ALA A 125 13.42 -0.40 12.87
C ALA A 125 12.98 0.86 13.64
N GLN A 126 13.92 1.64 14.15
CA GLN A 126 13.62 2.91 14.84
C GLN A 126 12.96 3.94 13.91
N TYR A 127 13.31 3.95 12.61
CA TYR A 127 12.68 4.83 11.63
C TYR A 127 11.23 4.43 11.37
N HIS A 128 10.97 3.13 11.18
CA HIS A 128 9.63 2.61 10.94
C HIS A 128 8.74 2.77 12.16
N ALA A 129 9.23 2.42 13.35
CA ALA A 129 8.54 2.67 14.61
C ALA A 129 8.18 4.14 14.80
N PHE A 130 9.07 5.08 14.44
CA PHE A 130 8.77 6.51 14.51
C PHE A 130 7.64 6.91 13.58
N ARG A 131 7.57 6.37 12.36
CA ARG A 131 6.44 6.59 11.46
C ARG A 131 5.16 5.90 11.93
N GLU A 132 5.24 4.70 12.51
CA GLU A 132 4.09 3.96 13.05
C GLU A 132 3.48 4.62 14.30
N THR A 133 4.18 5.57 14.95
CA THR A 133 3.58 6.36 16.05
C THR A 133 2.33 7.13 15.61
N ARG A 134 2.16 7.41 14.31
CA ARG A 134 0.96 8.08 13.78
C ARG A 134 -0.28 7.21 13.96
N ASP A 135 -0.16 5.91 13.65
CA ASP A 135 -1.24 4.93 13.82
C ASP A 135 -1.51 4.67 15.31
N ALA A 136 -0.45 4.63 16.13
CA ALA A 136 -0.59 4.50 17.58
C ALA A 136 -1.35 5.70 18.20
N ARG A 137 -1.03 6.92 17.75
CA ARG A 137 -1.69 8.16 18.18
C ARG A 137 -3.13 8.23 17.69
N GLU A 138 -3.39 7.84 16.44
CA GLU A 138 -4.75 7.69 15.89
C GLU A 138 -5.60 6.77 16.77
N ALA A 139 -5.13 5.55 17.03
CA ALA A 139 -5.86 4.56 17.82
C ALA A 139 -6.06 5.03 19.28
N ALA A 140 -5.04 5.65 19.87
CA ALA A 140 -5.14 6.22 21.22
C ALA A 140 -6.16 7.36 21.30
N ARG A 141 -6.14 8.27 20.32
CA ARG A 141 -7.07 9.40 20.27
C ARG A 141 -8.50 8.94 19.97
N HIS A 142 -8.67 7.93 19.13
CA HIS A 142 -9.94 7.28 18.91
C HIS A 142 -10.50 6.76 20.23
N ALA A 143 -9.75 5.91 20.95
CA ALA A 143 -10.19 5.34 22.22
C ALA A 143 -10.56 6.42 23.25
N ALA A 144 -9.70 7.44 23.41
CA ALA A 144 -9.90 8.54 24.34
C ALA A 144 -11.14 9.37 24.00
N THR A 145 -11.32 9.71 22.72
CA THR A 145 -12.46 10.51 22.27
C THR A 145 -13.77 9.74 22.42
N THR A 146 -13.82 8.47 22.00
CA THR A 146 -15.01 7.64 22.18
C THR A 146 -15.42 7.56 23.64
N TRP A 147 -14.46 7.43 24.56
CA TRP A 147 -14.70 7.46 26.01
C TRP A 147 -15.27 8.81 26.48
N HIS A 148 -14.62 9.93 26.16
CA HIS A 148 -15.07 11.25 26.61
C HIS A 148 -16.39 11.70 25.97
N ALA A 149 -16.66 11.27 24.74
CA ALA A 149 -17.83 11.66 23.98
C ALA A 149 -19.14 11.09 24.54
N ILE A 150 -19.07 10.10 25.46
CA ILE A 150 -20.23 9.52 26.15
C ILE A 150 -20.99 10.57 26.97
N ASP A 151 -20.26 11.46 27.64
CA ASP A 151 -20.81 12.47 28.55
C ASP A 151 -20.68 13.91 28.00
N ALA A 152 -20.14 14.09 26.79
CA ALA A 152 -19.85 15.39 26.20
C ALA A 152 -21.11 16.09 25.64
N ASP A 153 -21.07 17.44 25.62
CA ASP A 153 -22.01 18.22 24.82
C ASP A 153 -21.66 18.06 23.33
N ARG A 154 -22.51 17.32 22.61
CA ARG A 154 -22.26 16.96 21.20
C ARG A 154 -22.07 18.17 20.30
N LYS A 155 -22.86 19.21 20.52
CA LYS A 155 -22.84 20.40 19.68
C LYS A 155 -21.53 21.17 19.81
N SER A 156 -21.07 21.40 21.05
CA SER A 156 -19.76 22.02 21.29
C SER A 156 -18.64 21.18 20.69
N LEU A 157 -18.65 19.87 20.96
CA LEU A 157 -17.62 18.96 20.45
C LEU A 157 -17.52 19.00 18.92
N VAL A 158 -18.64 18.88 18.21
CA VAL A 158 -18.66 18.95 16.73
C VAL A 158 -18.11 20.27 16.21
N ALA A 159 -18.46 21.40 16.83
CA ALA A 159 -17.92 22.70 16.42
C ALA A 159 -16.39 22.78 16.62
N ASP A 160 -15.89 22.31 17.76
CA ASP A 160 -14.46 22.27 18.05
C ASP A 160 -13.71 21.37 17.05
N LEU A 161 -14.31 20.28 16.60
CA LEU A 161 -13.72 19.37 15.61
C LEU A 161 -13.64 19.96 14.20
N HIS A 162 -14.61 20.78 13.79
CA HIS A 162 -14.51 21.52 12.51
C HIS A 162 -13.37 22.54 12.55
N ASP A 163 -13.22 23.27 13.67
CA ASP A 163 -12.12 24.21 13.86
C ASP A 163 -10.75 23.49 13.88
N GLU A 164 -10.66 22.33 14.54
CA GLU A 164 -9.46 21.47 14.54
C GLU A 164 -9.14 20.95 13.14
N ARG A 165 -10.14 20.46 12.39
CA ARG A 165 -9.97 19.98 11.02
C ARG A 165 -9.38 21.06 10.13
N ASP A 166 -9.91 22.29 10.17
CA ASP A 166 -9.41 23.38 9.32
C ASP A 166 -7.95 23.75 9.65
N ALA A 167 -7.57 23.70 10.93
CA ALA A 167 -6.19 23.93 11.34
C ALA A 167 -5.24 22.81 10.86
N VAL A 168 -5.65 21.55 10.97
CA VAL A 168 -4.86 20.39 10.55
C VAL A 168 -4.75 20.33 9.02
N ASP A 169 -5.84 20.59 8.30
CA ASP A 169 -5.89 20.67 6.83
C ASP A 169 -4.93 21.74 6.30
N THR A 170 -4.94 22.92 6.93
CA THR A 170 -3.97 23.99 6.60
C THR A 170 -2.55 23.53 6.85
N ALA A 171 -2.26 22.90 8.00
CA ALA A 171 -0.90 22.45 8.34
C ALA A 171 -0.37 21.36 7.39
N VAL A 172 -1.22 20.41 6.97
CA VAL A 172 -0.85 19.37 6.00
C VAL A 172 -0.59 20.00 4.62
N THR A 173 -1.50 20.86 4.17
CA THR A 173 -1.38 21.54 2.86
C THR A 173 -0.13 22.42 2.81
N ASP A 174 0.09 23.28 3.80
CA ASP A 174 1.26 24.16 3.90
C ASP A 174 2.56 23.34 3.88
N ARG A 175 2.59 22.18 4.55
CA ARG A 175 3.76 21.31 4.56
C ARG A 175 4.00 20.67 3.19
N HIS A 176 2.94 20.20 2.53
CA HIS A 176 3.02 19.59 1.21
C HIS A 176 3.51 20.61 0.17
N GLU A 177 2.96 21.82 0.16
CA GLU A 177 3.34 22.89 -0.76
C GLU A 177 4.75 23.45 -0.48
N ALA A 178 5.24 23.36 0.75
CA ALA A 178 6.58 23.80 1.13
C ALA A 178 7.68 22.76 0.85
N LEU A 179 7.33 21.62 0.25
CA LEU A 179 8.27 20.55 -0.01
C LEU A 179 9.32 21.00 -1.04
N GLU A 180 10.60 20.95 -0.65
CA GLU A 180 11.71 21.22 -1.55
C GLU A 180 12.62 19.98 -1.64
N TYR A 181 12.86 19.50 -2.85
CA TYR A 181 13.74 18.36 -3.11
C TYR A 181 15.21 18.74 -2.90
N ARG A 182 15.78 18.29 -1.79
CA ARG A 182 17.14 18.60 -1.37
C ARG A 182 17.89 17.35 -0.95
N GLY A 183 19.17 17.25 -1.30
CA GLY A 183 19.99 16.11 -0.88
C GLY A 183 21.43 16.21 -1.33
N THR A 184 22.18 15.14 -1.11
CA THR A 184 23.59 15.06 -1.55
C THR A 184 23.66 14.70 -3.03
N ASP A 185 24.45 15.46 -3.81
CA ASP A 185 24.66 15.20 -5.24
C ASP A 185 25.68 14.07 -5.50
N THR A 186 25.40 12.90 -4.96
CA THR A 186 26.13 11.65 -5.21
C THR A 186 25.15 10.58 -5.65
N ALA A 187 25.64 9.48 -6.23
CA ALA A 187 24.76 8.39 -6.64
C ALA A 187 23.91 7.86 -5.48
N ASP A 188 24.54 7.54 -4.34
CA ASP A 188 23.84 7.08 -3.14
C ASP A 188 22.94 8.18 -2.56
N GLY A 189 23.38 9.45 -2.61
CA GLY A 189 22.63 10.60 -2.12
C GLY A 189 21.32 10.82 -2.89
N ARG A 190 21.36 10.78 -4.22
CA ARG A 190 20.19 10.89 -5.10
C ARG A 190 19.22 9.72 -4.87
N LEU A 191 19.73 8.48 -4.80
CA LEU A 191 18.91 7.29 -4.57
C LEU A 191 18.18 7.32 -3.22
N ARG A 192 18.89 7.73 -2.18
CA ARG A 192 18.36 7.90 -0.83
C ARG A 192 17.35 9.05 -0.77
N ALA A 193 17.61 10.15 -1.49
CA ALA A 193 16.69 11.28 -1.59
C ALA A 193 15.38 10.89 -2.29
N CYS A 194 15.43 10.12 -3.39
CA CYS A 194 14.20 9.63 -4.04
C CYS A 194 13.32 8.85 -3.06
N LEU A 195 13.91 7.94 -2.26
CA LEU A 195 13.15 7.20 -1.24
C LEU A 195 12.60 8.13 -0.15
N TYR A 196 13.41 9.06 0.35
CA TYR A 196 13.01 10.00 1.40
C TYR A 196 11.78 10.81 0.97
N TYR A 197 11.87 11.47 -0.18
CA TYR A 197 10.79 12.34 -0.67
C TYR A 197 9.56 11.56 -1.11
N PHE A 198 9.73 10.36 -1.68
CA PHE A 198 8.59 9.50 -1.98
C PHE A 198 7.77 9.17 -0.73
N GLN A 199 8.45 8.81 0.36
CA GLN A 199 7.78 8.52 1.63
C GLN A 199 7.15 9.78 2.24
N HIS A 200 7.80 10.94 2.07
CA HIS A 200 7.30 12.23 2.54
C HIS A 200 6.01 12.64 1.83
N GLU A 201 6.04 12.69 0.50
CA GLU A 201 4.88 12.99 -0.36
C GLU A 201 3.73 12.03 -0.08
N THR A 202 3.99 10.72 -0.12
CA THR A 202 2.96 9.68 0.07
C THR A 202 2.26 9.83 1.42
N ASP A 203 3.02 10.08 2.48
CA ASP A 203 2.46 10.22 3.82
C ASP A 203 1.60 11.47 3.97
N LEU A 204 2.05 12.62 3.43
CA LEU A 204 1.27 13.86 3.45
C LEU A 204 0.04 13.79 2.54
N ALA A 205 0.17 13.22 1.34
CA ALA A 205 -0.95 12.99 0.42
C ALA A 205 -1.99 12.04 1.03
N ASN A 206 -1.55 11.04 1.79
CA ASN A 206 -2.44 10.15 2.54
C ASN A 206 -3.18 10.90 3.66
N ALA A 207 -2.49 11.76 4.41
CA ALA A 207 -3.13 12.61 5.42
C ALA A 207 -4.16 13.55 4.78
N ALA A 208 -3.81 14.25 3.70
CA ALA A 208 -4.71 15.13 2.97
C ALA A 208 -5.96 14.38 2.46
N ARG A 209 -5.77 13.21 1.83
CA ARG A 209 -6.90 12.38 1.34
C ARG A 209 -7.81 11.88 2.46
N SER A 210 -7.26 11.62 3.65
CA SER A 210 -8.07 11.27 4.81
C SER A 210 -8.88 12.46 5.32
N LEU A 211 -8.30 13.67 5.31
CA LEU A 211 -9.00 14.92 5.65
C LEU A 211 -10.06 15.33 4.61
N ASP A 212 -9.86 15.02 3.33
CA ASP A 212 -10.85 15.26 2.27
C ASP A 212 -12.13 14.43 2.44
N ARG A 213 -11.96 13.20 2.96
CA ARG A 213 -13.08 12.29 3.27
C ARG A 213 -13.65 12.50 4.66
N TRP A 214 -13.00 13.33 5.47
CA TRP A 214 -13.40 13.59 6.84
C TRP A 214 -14.71 14.35 6.88
N SER A 215 -15.63 13.89 7.71
CA SER A 215 -16.88 14.60 7.96
C SER A 215 -17.40 14.24 9.34
N VAL A 216 -17.94 15.23 10.04
CA VAL A 216 -18.58 15.03 11.33
C VAL A 216 -19.89 15.82 11.41
N ALA A 217 -20.92 15.20 12.01
CA ALA A 217 -22.23 15.78 12.24
C ALA A 217 -22.71 15.58 13.68
N GLU A 218 -23.61 16.45 14.14
CA GLU A 218 -24.22 16.33 15.50
C GLU A 218 -25.00 15.02 15.70
N ALA A 219 -25.39 14.35 14.61
CA ALA A 219 -26.14 13.09 14.63
C ALA A 219 -25.24 11.85 14.76
N ASP A 220 -23.93 12.00 14.56
CA ASP A 220 -22.99 10.90 14.57
C ASP A 220 -22.91 10.27 15.97
N ASP A 221 -22.70 8.96 16.03
CA ASP A 221 -22.55 8.23 17.28
C ASP A 221 -21.14 8.37 17.88
N VAL A 222 -20.92 7.86 19.10
CA VAL A 222 -19.64 8.04 19.82
C VAL A 222 -18.46 7.38 19.10
N LEU A 223 -18.70 6.35 18.29
CA LEU A 223 -17.68 5.63 17.55
C LEU A 223 -17.29 6.39 16.29
N GLU A 224 -18.28 6.91 15.56
CA GLU A 224 -18.05 7.78 14.40
C GLU A 224 -17.27 9.04 14.79
N LEU A 225 -17.56 9.63 15.97
CA LEU A 225 -16.76 10.72 16.52
C LEU A 225 -15.33 10.26 16.86
N GLY A 226 -15.16 9.09 17.48
CA GLY A 226 -13.85 8.55 17.81
C GLY A 226 -12.96 8.35 16.58
N GLU A 227 -13.51 7.75 15.53
CA GLU A 227 -12.85 7.56 14.23
C GLU A 227 -12.47 8.90 13.59
N SER A 228 -13.40 9.85 13.59
CA SER A 228 -13.18 11.19 13.03
C SER A 228 -12.02 11.91 13.74
N VAL A 229 -11.95 11.88 15.07
CA VAL A 229 -10.84 12.52 15.81
C VAL A 229 -9.55 11.74 15.69
N GLY A 230 -9.61 10.40 15.59
CA GLY A 230 -8.46 9.58 15.23
C GLY A 230 -7.82 10.05 13.93
N THR A 231 -8.63 10.31 12.90
CA THR A 231 -8.15 10.83 11.60
C THR A 231 -7.43 12.18 11.74
N LEU A 232 -7.95 13.10 12.57
CA LEU A 232 -7.30 14.40 12.82
C LEU A 232 -5.95 14.24 13.53
N GLU A 233 -5.87 13.33 14.51
CA GLU A 233 -4.61 13.04 15.21
C GLU A 233 -3.61 12.32 14.29
N PHE A 234 -4.04 11.43 13.40
CA PHE A 234 -3.17 10.82 12.37
C PHE A 234 -2.52 11.88 11.48
N ALA A 235 -3.32 12.81 10.95
CA ALA A 235 -2.83 13.88 10.10
C ALA A 235 -1.90 14.84 10.86
N THR A 236 -2.26 15.19 12.10
CA THR A 236 -1.40 15.99 12.99
C THR A 236 -0.07 15.28 13.24
N ALA A 237 -0.11 14.01 13.62
CA ALA A 237 1.09 13.20 13.87
C ALA A 237 1.96 13.08 12.62
N THR A 238 1.35 12.99 11.44
CA THR A 238 2.07 12.98 10.16
C THR A 238 2.92 14.24 9.98
N THR A 239 2.36 15.42 10.19
CA THR A 239 3.11 16.68 10.07
C THR A 239 4.24 16.79 11.11
N THR A 240 3.99 16.35 12.35
CA THR A 240 4.99 16.36 13.44
C THR A 240 6.15 15.41 13.16
N VAL A 241 5.86 14.18 12.73
CA VAL A 241 6.87 13.18 12.37
C VAL A 241 7.77 13.72 11.25
N TRP A 242 7.17 14.25 10.18
CA TRP A 242 7.95 14.76 9.06
C TRP A 242 8.72 16.04 9.39
N GLU A 243 8.25 16.87 10.32
CA GLU A 243 9.03 18.03 10.80
C GLU A 243 10.36 17.59 11.40
N HIS A 244 10.32 16.54 12.21
CA HIS A 244 11.53 15.98 12.82
C HIS A 244 12.42 15.28 11.79
N LEU A 245 11.83 14.52 10.86
CA LEU A 245 12.59 13.84 9.81
C LEU A 245 13.28 14.85 8.87
N ASP A 246 12.61 15.96 8.53
CA ASP A 246 13.19 17.05 7.73
C ASP A 246 14.35 17.70 8.45
N ALA A 247 14.19 18.00 9.75
CA ALA A 247 15.28 18.54 10.56
C ALA A 247 16.50 17.62 10.59
N GLN A 248 16.29 16.30 10.64
CA GLN A 248 17.36 15.29 10.61
C GLN A 248 17.97 15.12 9.21
N TRP A 249 17.15 15.21 8.16
CA TRP A 249 17.58 15.09 6.77
C TRP A 249 18.45 16.27 6.34
N LEU A 250 18.08 17.48 6.76
CA LEU A 250 18.77 18.73 6.43
C LEU A 250 19.89 19.10 7.41
N ALA A 251 20.19 18.24 8.40
CA ALA A 251 21.26 18.46 9.36
C ALA A 251 22.68 18.26 8.76
N ASP A 252 22.78 17.58 7.61
CA ASP A 252 24.04 17.40 6.88
C ASP A 252 24.49 18.70 6.18
N ASP A 253 25.80 18.91 6.05
CA ASP A 253 26.37 20.13 5.47
C ASP A 253 26.13 20.20 3.94
N GLU A 254 25.42 21.24 3.52
CA GLU A 254 25.20 21.71 2.13
C GLU A 254 24.41 20.77 1.20
N PRO A 255 23.11 20.52 1.47
CA PRO A 255 22.26 19.84 0.49
C PRO A 255 22.07 20.70 -0.76
N VAL A 256 22.12 20.07 -1.93
CA VAL A 256 21.80 20.71 -3.22
C VAL A 256 20.32 20.53 -3.56
N ALA A 257 19.78 21.41 -4.40
CA ALA A 257 18.46 21.21 -4.97
C ALA A 257 18.49 20.08 -6.01
N LEU A 258 17.54 19.15 -5.90
CA LEU A 258 17.38 17.97 -6.77
C LEU A 258 16.12 18.03 -7.66
N GLU A 259 15.30 19.06 -7.50
CA GLU A 259 14.00 19.21 -8.20
C GLU A 259 14.13 19.08 -9.72
N SER A 260 15.02 19.89 -10.33
CA SER A 260 15.24 19.82 -11.79
C SER A 260 15.75 18.46 -12.26
N THR A 261 16.52 17.78 -11.42
CA THR A 261 17.02 16.43 -11.70
C THR A 261 15.86 15.44 -11.67
N PHE A 262 15.01 15.49 -10.63
CA PHE A 262 13.86 14.59 -10.50
C PHE A 262 12.85 14.80 -11.63
N GLU A 263 12.55 16.06 -11.97
CA GLU A 263 11.68 16.41 -13.09
C GLU A 263 12.22 15.85 -14.41
N THR A 264 13.50 16.10 -14.73
CA THR A 264 14.13 15.59 -15.95
C THR A 264 14.10 14.06 -16.03
N VAL A 265 14.34 13.38 -14.91
CA VAL A 265 14.34 11.90 -14.85
C VAL A 265 12.93 11.34 -15.01
N LEU A 266 11.94 12.01 -14.43
CA LEU A 266 10.53 11.63 -14.57
C LEU A 266 10.05 11.82 -16.01
N GLU A 267 10.36 12.95 -16.65
CA GLU A 267 10.07 13.20 -18.08
C GLU A 267 10.67 12.12 -18.97
N ARG A 268 11.96 11.80 -18.80
CA ARG A 268 12.63 10.72 -19.53
C ARG A 268 12.02 9.35 -19.27
N SER A 269 11.52 9.10 -18.07
CA SER A 269 10.85 7.84 -17.73
C SER A 269 9.47 7.73 -18.40
N ILE A 270 8.74 8.85 -18.49
CA ILE A 270 7.50 8.93 -19.27
C ILE A 270 7.76 8.69 -20.75
N GLU A 271 8.79 9.32 -21.33
CA GLU A 271 9.19 9.09 -22.72
C GLU A 271 9.54 7.62 -22.98
N ALA A 272 10.31 6.99 -22.08
CA ALA A 272 10.65 5.57 -22.18
C ALA A 272 9.41 4.66 -22.10
N ALA A 273 8.45 4.98 -21.21
CA ALA A 273 7.20 4.24 -21.09
C ALA A 273 6.32 4.38 -22.33
N ASP A 274 6.25 5.58 -22.91
CA ASP A 274 5.51 5.82 -24.15
C ASP A 274 6.18 5.12 -25.35
N GLU A 275 7.52 5.05 -25.41
CA GLU A 275 8.25 4.29 -26.43
C GLU A 275 8.05 2.78 -26.29
N ALA A 276 7.94 2.26 -25.06
CA ALA A 276 7.63 0.86 -24.79
C ALA A 276 6.26 0.42 -25.35
N GLY A 277 5.37 1.39 -25.61
CA GLY A 277 4.16 1.21 -26.41
C GLY A 277 3.14 0.24 -25.82
N PHE A 278 3.00 0.22 -24.48
CA PHE A 278 2.02 -0.63 -23.82
C PHE A 278 0.58 -0.14 -24.14
N PRO A 279 -0.28 -0.98 -24.74
CA PRO A 279 -1.63 -0.57 -25.10
C PRO A 279 -2.54 -0.50 -23.86
N ALA A 280 -3.51 0.42 -23.89
CA ALA A 280 -4.55 0.53 -22.86
C ALA A 280 -5.34 -0.78 -22.74
N GLN A 281 -5.71 -1.17 -21.51
CA GLN A 281 -6.46 -2.40 -21.28
C GLN A 281 -7.95 -2.20 -21.59
N ASP A 282 -8.32 -2.35 -22.87
CA ASP A 282 -9.69 -2.34 -23.38
C ASP A 282 -10.13 -3.69 -23.98
N ASP A 283 -11.29 -3.72 -24.62
CA ASP A 283 -11.90 -4.94 -25.17
C ASP A 283 -11.02 -5.63 -26.24
N ASP A 284 -10.13 -4.89 -26.94
CA ASP A 284 -9.25 -5.42 -28.00
C ASP A 284 -7.80 -5.61 -27.51
N TRP A 285 -7.56 -5.50 -26.20
CA TRP A 285 -6.21 -5.48 -25.62
C TRP A 285 -5.40 -6.76 -25.88
N PHE A 286 -6.03 -7.93 -25.84
CA PHE A 286 -5.34 -9.21 -26.08
C PHE A 286 -4.80 -9.35 -27.51
N GLU A 287 -5.52 -8.79 -28.50
CA GLU A 287 -5.05 -8.67 -29.88
C GLU A 287 -3.86 -7.69 -29.96
N ALA A 288 -3.98 -6.53 -29.30
CA ALA A 288 -2.94 -5.49 -29.29
C ALA A 288 -1.61 -5.97 -28.68
N ILE A 289 -1.64 -6.89 -27.71
CA ILE A 289 -0.45 -7.50 -27.11
C ILE A 289 0.02 -8.77 -27.84
N GLY A 290 -0.64 -9.16 -28.93
CA GLY A 290 -0.21 -10.22 -29.83
C GLY A 290 -0.56 -11.65 -29.39
N LEU A 291 -1.58 -11.82 -28.54
CA LEU A 291 -2.07 -13.15 -28.13
C LEU A 291 -3.40 -13.53 -28.80
N GLY A 292 -4.18 -12.56 -29.25
CA GLY A 292 -5.53 -12.80 -29.79
C GLY A 292 -6.47 -13.37 -28.72
N ASP A 293 -7.52 -14.06 -29.16
CA ASP A 293 -8.47 -14.72 -28.24
C ASP A 293 -7.78 -15.87 -27.50
N LEU A 294 -7.77 -15.81 -26.17
CA LEU A 294 -7.32 -16.92 -25.33
C LEU A 294 -8.49 -17.86 -25.08
N ASP A 295 -8.32 -19.15 -25.38
CA ASP A 295 -9.38 -20.16 -25.14
C ASP A 295 -9.64 -20.44 -23.64
N ASP A 296 -8.84 -19.85 -22.75
CA ASP A 296 -8.87 -20.06 -21.30
C ASP A 296 -9.04 -18.74 -20.52
N GLN A 297 -10.24 -18.54 -19.97
CA GLN A 297 -10.59 -17.39 -19.12
C GLN A 297 -9.66 -17.23 -17.90
N TYR A 298 -9.08 -18.31 -17.41
CA TYR A 298 -8.12 -18.24 -16.32
C TYR A 298 -6.83 -17.53 -16.76
N LEU A 299 -6.32 -17.85 -17.95
CA LEU A 299 -5.12 -17.23 -18.51
C LEU A 299 -5.38 -15.76 -18.88
N GLU A 300 -6.56 -15.45 -19.43
CA GLU A 300 -7.01 -14.06 -19.63
C GLU A 300 -6.92 -13.27 -18.32
N PHE A 301 -7.43 -13.84 -17.23
CA PHE A 301 -7.46 -13.17 -15.94
C PHE A 301 -6.08 -13.07 -15.26
N VAL A 302 -5.18 -14.04 -15.46
CA VAL A 302 -3.77 -13.93 -15.06
C VAL A 302 -3.14 -12.75 -15.77
N LEU A 303 -3.28 -12.69 -17.09
CA LEU A 303 -2.59 -11.71 -17.92
C LEU A 303 -3.15 -10.30 -17.73
N TRP A 304 -4.47 -10.15 -17.66
CA TRP A 304 -5.14 -8.89 -17.35
C TRP A 304 -4.59 -8.29 -16.04
N ARG A 305 -4.49 -9.11 -15.00
CA ARG A 305 -3.99 -8.69 -13.68
C ARG A 305 -2.49 -8.37 -13.67
N ALA A 306 -1.72 -9.00 -14.56
CA ALA A 306 -0.30 -8.67 -14.75
C ALA A 306 -0.11 -7.36 -15.55
N GLY A 307 -1.03 -7.04 -16.46
CA GLY A 307 -0.96 -5.81 -17.26
C GLY A 307 -1.47 -4.56 -16.53
N GLN A 308 -2.44 -4.69 -15.63
CA GLN A 308 -3.05 -3.54 -14.93
C GLN A 308 -2.03 -2.63 -14.24
N PRO A 309 -1.02 -3.13 -13.49
CA PRO A 309 -0.02 -2.27 -12.88
C PRO A 309 0.84 -1.49 -13.88
N VAL A 310 0.96 -1.96 -15.14
CA VAL A 310 1.71 -1.25 -16.18
C VAL A 310 0.97 0.00 -16.62
N GLU A 311 -0.33 -0.12 -16.90
CA GLU A 311 -1.18 1.01 -17.28
C GLU A 311 -1.34 2.00 -16.12
N ASP A 312 -1.59 1.50 -14.91
CA ASP A 312 -1.70 2.31 -13.69
C ASP A 312 -0.42 3.13 -13.49
N ALA A 313 0.76 2.52 -13.64
CA ALA A 313 2.03 3.22 -13.50
C ALA A 313 2.29 4.24 -14.62
N GLN A 314 1.92 3.93 -15.86
CA GLN A 314 2.06 4.88 -16.97
C GLN A 314 1.21 6.14 -16.77
N ASN A 315 -0.02 5.97 -16.29
CA ASN A 315 -0.91 7.08 -15.96
C ASN A 315 -0.43 7.85 -14.73
N GLY A 316 -0.01 7.12 -13.68
CA GLY A 316 0.46 7.70 -12.42
C GLY A 316 1.69 8.61 -12.59
N MET A 317 2.66 8.25 -13.45
CA MET A 317 3.80 9.14 -13.74
C MET A 317 3.36 10.49 -14.33
N LYS A 318 2.40 10.46 -15.28
CA LYS A 318 1.89 11.67 -15.95
C LYS A 318 1.03 12.53 -15.03
N GLU A 319 0.37 11.91 -14.06
CA GLU A 319 -0.37 12.59 -13.00
C GLU A 319 0.58 13.25 -12.01
N ALA A 320 1.53 12.50 -11.47
CA ALA A 320 2.55 13.02 -10.54
C ALA A 320 3.33 14.21 -11.12
N LEU A 321 3.75 14.14 -12.40
CA LEU A 321 4.43 15.26 -13.06
C LEU A 321 3.55 16.53 -13.13
N ARG A 322 2.24 16.38 -13.30
CA ARG A 322 1.29 17.51 -13.38
C ARG A 322 1.04 18.13 -12.01
N GLU A 323 1.01 17.31 -10.97
CA GLU A 323 0.73 17.71 -9.59
C GLU A 323 1.98 18.24 -8.89
N GLY A 324 3.17 17.94 -9.41
CA GLY A 324 4.44 18.35 -8.83
C GLY A 324 5.02 17.34 -7.85
N ASP A 325 4.41 16.15 -7.72
CA ASP A 325 4.82 15.07 -6.82
C ASP A 325 5.94 14.23 -7.44
N LEU A 326 7.09 14.87 -7.67
CA LEU A 326 8.16 14.30 -8.48
C LEU A 326 8.69 12.98 -7.91
N ALA A 327 8.83 12.83 -6.58
CA ALA A 327 9.37 11.60 -6.01
C ALA A 327 8.38 10.42 -6.09
N THR A 328 7.08 10.68 -5.96
CA THR A 328 6.00 9.74 -6.25
C THR A 328 6.05 9.32 -7.71
N GLY A 329 6.18 10.28 -8.63
CA GLY A 329 6.35 9.97 -10.06
C GLY A 329 7.58 9.10 -10.33
N LEU A 330 8.70 9.32 -9.65
CA LEU A 330 9.91 8.48 -9.76
C LEU A 330 9.70 7.07 -9.19
N SER A 331 8.96 6.92 -8.08
CA SER A 331 8.56 5.60 -7.58
C SER A 331 7.70 4.87 -8.60
N THR A 332 6.69 5.55 -9.15
CA THR A 332 5.83 5.01 -10.20
C THR A 332 6.60 4.66 -11.48
N ALA A 333 7.64 5.42 -11.82
CA ALA A 333 8.52 5.09 -12.95
C ALA A 333 9.27 3.77 -12.74
N LEU A 334 9.74 3.49 -11.53
CA LEU A 334 10.37 2.21 -11.22
C LEU A 334 9.33 1.08 -11.17
N GLU A 335 8.14 1.33 -10.64
CA GLU A 335 7.02 0.38 -10.67
C GLU A 335 6.63 0.00 -12.09
N PHE A 336 6.58 0.96 -13.02
CA PHE A 336 6.37 0.70 -14.45
C PHE A 336 7.43 -0.25 -15.00
N GLU A 337 8.71 0.01 -14.74
CA GLU A 337 9.82 -0.82 -15.24
C GLU A 337 9.75 -2.26 -14.71
N VAL A 338 9.36 -2.44 -13.44
CA VAL A 338 9.15 -3.77 -12.84
C VAL A 338 7.93 -4.45 -13.44
N ALA A 339 6.79 -3.76 -13.48
CA ALA A 339 5.52 -4.29 -13.95
C ALA A 339 5.58 -4.65 -15.43
N TYR A 340 6.15 -3.80 -16.29
CA TYR A 340 6.24 -4.03 -17.73
C TYR A 340 7.11 -5.25 -18.06
N ARG A 341 8.29 -5.37 -17.45
CA ARG A 341 9.15 -6.56 -17.62
C ARG A 341 8.52 -7.80 -17.03
N GLY A 342 7.89 -7.70 -15.85
CA GLY A 342 7.15 -8.81 -15.24
C GLY A 342 6.02 -9.30 -16.13
N PHE A 343 5.24 -8.37 -16.69
CA PHE A 343 4.20 -8.66 -17.67
C PHE A 343 4.75 -9.36 -18.91
N GLN A 344 5.88 -8.89 -19.48
CA GLN A 344 6.51 -9.55 -20.62
C GLN A 344 6.92 -11.00 -20.30
N THR A 345 7.45 -11.24 -19.10
CA THR A 345 7.78 -12.60 -18.63
C THR A 345 6.53 -13.47 -18.52
N VAL A 346 5.45 -12.97 -17.91
CA VAL A 346 4.18 -13.72 -17.80
C VAL A 346 3.59 -14.01 -19.18
N ARG A 347 3.59 -13.02 -20.09
CA ARG A 347 3.13 -13.17 -21.48
C ARG A 347 3.92 -14.25 -22.22
N GLY A 348 5.24 -14.25 -22.07
CA GLY A 348 6.13 -15.27 -22.62
C GLY A 348 5.79 -16.67 -22.11
N ARG A 349 5.70 -16.84 -20.78
CA ARG A 349 5.35 -18.12 -20.14
C ARG A 349 3.98 -18.66 -20.58
N ILE A 350 2.98 -17.80 -20.75
CA ILE A 350 1.67 -18.20 -21.29
C ILE A 350 1.80 -18.66 -22.74
N THR A 351 2.56 -17.94 -23.57
CA THR A 351 2.79 -18.29 -24.98
C THR A 351 3.52 -19.64 -25.12
N ASP A 352 4.47 -19.91 -24.23
CA ASP A 352 5.26 -21.15 -24.19
C ASP A 352 4.49 -22.34 -23.57
N GLY A 353 3.31 -22.09 -22.97
CA GLY A 353 2.48 -23.10 -22.32
C GLY A 353 2.96 -23.51 -20.93
N ASP A 354 3.82 -22.70 -20.30
CA ASP A 354 4.36 -22.94 -18.95
C ASP A 354 3.35 -22.64 -17.83
N VAL A 355 2.32 -21.84 -18.14
CA VAL A 355 1.17 -21.61 -17.25
C VAL A 355 0.01 -22.45 -17.77
N ARG A 356 -0.33 -23.52 -17.04
CA ARG A 356 -1.35 -24.52 -17.46
C ARG A 356 -2.07 -25.13 -16.26
N ASP A 357 -2.97 -26.09 -16.53
CA ASP A 357 -3.79 -26.86 -15.58
C ASP A 357 -3.22 -26.92 -14.17
N LEU A 358 -3.83 -26.13 -13.28
CA LEU A 358 -3.35 -25.88 -11.93
C LEU A 358 -3.47 -27.14 -11.07
N SER A 359 -2.36 -27.56 -10.47
CA SER A 359 -2.32 -28.51 -9.36
C SER A 359 -1.72 -27.88 -8.10
N VAL A 360 -1.91 -28.52 -6.94
CA VAL A 360 -1.26 -28.11 -5.67
C VAL A 360 0.27 -28.07 -5.81
N GLU A 361 0.82 -29.02 -6.58
CA GLU A 361 2.26 -29.11 -6.84
C GLU A 361 2.75 -27.88 -7.62
N ASP A 362 1.93 -27.36 -8.55
CA ASP A 362 2.25 -26.15 -9.31
C ASP A 362 2.21 -24.90 -8.43
N VAL A 363 1.24 -24.80 -7.51
CA VAL A 363 1.21 -23.71 -6.51
C VAL A 363 2.46 -23.74 -5.64
N ARG A 364 2.84 -24.92 -5.15
CA ARG A 364 4.05 -25.09 -4.33
C ARG A 364 5.32 -24.77 -5.13
N ALA A 365 5.39 -25.22 -6.38
CA ALA A 365 6.52 -24.94 -7.26
C ALA A 365 6.65 -23.44 -7.52
N GLU A 366 5.56 -22.77 -7.87
CA GLU A 366 5.59 -21.33 -8.17
C GLU A 366 5.96 -20.48 -6.95
N ARG A 367 5.43 -20.81 -5.77
CA ARG A 367 5.85 -20.19 -4.51
C ARG A 367 7.35 -20.35 -4.29
N ARG A 368 7.88 -21.56 -4.47
CA ARG A 368 9.32 -21.83 -4.28
C ARG A 368 10.17 -21.00 -5.23
N GLU A 369 9.78 -20.93 -6.50
CA GLU A 369 10.50 -20.12 -7.49
C GLU A 369 10.41 -18.62 -7.18
N ALA A 370 9.29 -18.13 -6.65
CA ALA A 370 9.18 -16.76 -6.15
C ALA A 370 10.19 -16.49 -5.01
N LEU A 371 10.34 -17.43 -4.06
CA LEU A 371 11.33 -17.32 -2.99
C LEU A 371 12.78 -17.38 -3.50
N VAL A 372 13.05 -18.17 -4.54
CA VAL A 372 14.36 -18.20 -5.22
C VAL A 372 14.63 -16.85 -5.91
N ALA A 373 13.67 -16.31 -6.65
CA ALA A 373 13.77 -15.00 -7.29
C ALA A 373 14.02 -13.89 -6.26
N ALA A 374 13.35 -13.92 -5.12
CA ALA A 374 13.59 -13.00 -4.00
C ALA A 374 15.06 -13.04 -3.50
N GLN A 375 15.61 -14.25 -3.33
CA GLN A 375 17.01 -14.40 -2.91
C GLN A 375 18.00 -13.96 -3.98
N GLN A 376 17.68 -14.16 -5.26
CA GLN A 376 18.50 -13.72 -6.37
C GLN A 376 18.50 -12.18 -6.47
N ALA A 377 17.33 -11.55 -6.38
CA ALA A 377 17.21 -10.09 -6.36
C ALA A 377 18.04 -9.48 -5.22
N ARG A 378 17.94 -10.01 -4.00
CA ARG A 378 18.75 -9.55 -2.84
C ARG A 378 20.26 -9.61 -3.08
N LYS A 379 20.74 -10.55 -3.90
CA LYS A 379 22.16 -10.80 -4.18
C LYS A 379 22.64 -10.15 -5.46
N ALA A 380 21.76 -9.46 -6.20
CA ALA A 380 22.12 -8.82 -7.46
C ALA A 380 23.13 -7.70 -7.19
N GLU A 381 24.24 -7.73 -7.92
CA GLU A 381 25.21 -6.64 -7.96
C GLU A 381 24.79 -5.68 -9.07
N LEU A 382 24.41 -4.45 -8.70
CA LEU A 382 23.93 -3.45 -9.65
C LEU A 382 24.92 -2.28 -9.75
N GLU A 383 24.92 -1.62 -10.90
CA GLU A 383 25.57 -0.33 -11.04
C GLU A 383 24.94 0.69 -10.06
N GLY A 384 25.78 1.44 -9.34
CA GLY A 384 25.31 2.37 -8.30
C GLY A 384 24.92 1.72 -6.96
N GLY A 385 25.29 0.47 -6.70
CA GLY A 385 25.21 -0.14 -5.36
C GLY A 385 24.24 -1.31 -5.22
N SER A 386 24.07 -1.83 -4.00
CA SER A 386 23.20 -2.99 -3.70
C SER A 386 21.70 -2.63 -3.70
N LEU A 387 20.81 -3.62 -3.84
CA LEU A 387 19.36 -3.51 -3.58
C LEU A 387 19.01 -3.48 -2.08
N THR A 388 20.00 -3.62 -1.20
CA THR A 388 19.82 -3.56 0.26
C THR A 388 20.07 -2.18 0.85
N GLU A 389 20.62 -1.25 0.06
CA GLU A 389 20.84 0.13 0.50
C GLU A 389 19.57 0.99 0.34
N PRO A 390 19.33 1.99 1.20
CA PRO A 390 18.12 2.81 1.15
C PRO A 390 17.90 3.48 -0.23
N SER A 391 16.91 2.96 -0.96
CA SER A 391 16.53 3.41 -2.30
C SER A 391 15.10 2.94 -2.63
N LEU A 392 14.50 3.49 -3.69
CA LEU A 392 13.20 3.02 -4.18
C LEU A 392 13.22 1.52 -4.57
N GLY A 393 14.35 1.03 -5.10
CA GLY A 393 14.52 -0.40 -5.42
C GLY A 393 14.46 -1.30 -4.18
N ALA A 394 15.10 -0.89 -3.08
CA ALA A 394 15.02 -1.60 -1.81
C ALA A 394 13.59 -1.57 -1.24
N TYR A 395 12.88 -0.45 -1.42
CA TYR A 395 11.49 -0.29 -0.97
C TYR A 395 10.55 -1.23 -1.74
N ILE A 396 10.63 -1.26 -3.07
CA ILE A 396 9.82 -2.15 -3.92
C ILE A 396 10.12 -3.63 -3.63
N LEU A 397 11.38 -3.97 -3.34
CA LEU A 397 11.72 -5.32 -2.87
C LEU A 397 10.98 -5.65 -1.57
N ALA A 398 11.03 -4.77 -0.58
CA ALA A 398 10.35 -4.97 0.70
C ALA A 398 8.82 -5.10 0.53
N GLU A 399 8.20 -4.23 -0.26
CA GLU A 399 6.77 -4.29 -0.62
C GLU A 399 6.38 -5.61 -1.29
N THR A 400 7.19 -6.06 -2.24
CA THR A 400 6.93 -7.32 -2.97
C THR A 400 7.04 -8.53 -2.04
N LEU A 401 8.01 -8.52 -1.11
CA LEU A 401 8.16 -9.59 -0.12
C LEU A 401 7.05 -9.57 0.93
N ARG A 402 6.59 -8.39 1.38
CA ARG A 402 5.41 -8.27 2.25
C ARG A 402 4.17 -8.82 1.54
N SER A 403 3.99 -8.47 0.28
CA SER A 403 2.87 -8.97 -0.53
C SER A 403 2.91 -10.49 -0.67
N LEU A 404 4.10 -11.08 -0.85
CA LEU A 404 4.28 -12.53 -0.87
C LEU A 404 3.91 -13.17 0.48
N ALA A 405 4.28 -12.55 1.61
CA ALA A 405 3.89 -13.02 2.93
C ALA A 405 2.36 -12.95 3.16
N TRP A 406 1.66 -11.97 2.60
CA TRP A 406 0.19 -11.93 2.63
C TRP A 406 -0.46 -13.03 1.79
N VAL A 407 0.17 -13.43 0.68
CA VAL A 407 -0.28 -14.61 -0.08
C VAL A 407 -0.10 -15.88 0.75
N ASP A 408 1.05 -16.04 1.42
CA ASP A 408 1.31 -17.16 2.33
C ASP A 408 0.28 -17.23 3.46
N ASP A 409 -0.05 -16.09 4.05
CA ASP A 409 -1.06 -15.99 5.10
C ASP A 409 -2.48 -16.31 4.60
N SER A 410 -2.79 -15.96 3.35
CA SER A 410 -4.04 -16.38 2.71
C SER A 410 -4.10 -17.90 2.49
N VAL A 411 -2.98 -18.54 2.13
CA VAL A 411 -2.88 -20.00 2.07
C VAL A 411 -3.07 -20.62 3.46
N ARG A 412 -2.48 -20.03 4.51
CA ARG A 412 -2.65 -20.50 5.89
C ARG A 412 -4.11 -20.46 6.32
N ARG A 413 -4.81 -19.35 6.08
CA ARG A 413 -6.25 -19.25 6.35
C ARG A 413 -7.07 -20.30 5.60
N ALA A 414 -6.68 -20.67 4.38
CA ALA A 414 -7.33 -21.75 3.64
C ALA A 414 -7.04 -23.13 4.27
N ALA A 415 -5.83 -23.34 4.78
CA ALA A 415 -5.41 -24.57 5.45
C ALA A 415 -6.08 -24.77 6.83
N ASP A 416 -6.38 -23.68 7.54
CA ASP A 416 -7.01 -23.69 8.86
C ASP A 416 -8.55 -23.90 8.82
N ARG A 417 -9.13 -24.03 7.64
CA ARG A 417 -10.57 -24.32 7.50
C ARG A 417 -10.91 -25.75 7.93
N GLU A 418 -12.18 -25.98 8.23
CA GLU A 418 -12.69 -27.30 8.63
C GLU A 418 -12.31 -28.39 7.60
N PRO A 419 -11.81 -29.57 8.03
CA PRO A 419 -11.24 -30.58 7.13
C PRO A 419 -12.15 -31.05 5.99
N GLU A 420 -13.47 -31.01 6.18
CA GLU A 420 -14.47 -31.43 5.21
C GLU A 420 -14.81 -30.35 4.16
N THR A 421 -14.26 -29.14 4.31
CA THR A 421 -14.49 -28.04 3.36
C THR A 421 -13.63 -28.20 2.12
N THR A 422 -14.08 -27.63 1.00
CA THR A 422 -13.27 -27.48 -0.21
C THR A 422 -12.73 -26.06 -0.28
N VAL A 423 -11.45 -25.92 -0.58
CA VAL A 423 -10.78 -24.61 -0.77
C VAL A 423 -10.20 -24.50 -2.17
N SER A 424 -9.92 -23.27 -2.59
CA SER A 424 -9.25 -22.99 -3.86
C SER A 424 -8.05 -22.08 -3.64
N LEU A 425 -6.95 -22.38 -4.32
CA LEU A 425 -5.72 -21.60 -4.32
C LEU A 425 -5.45 -20.89 -5.66
N THR A 426 -6.47 -20.78 -6.53
CA THR A 426 -6.34 -20.16 -7.85
C THR A 426 -5.87 -18.71 -7.75
N SER A 427 -6.37 -17.92 -6.79
CA SER A 427 -5.88 -16.55 -6.59
C SER A 427 -4.42 -16.52 -6.12
N GLN A 428 -4.07 -17.39 -5.16
CA GLN A 428 -2.73 -17.44 -4.59
C GLN A 428 -1.70 -17.84 -5.64
N TYR A 429 -2.01 -18.82 -6.51
CA TYR A 429 -1.15 -19.15 -7.65
C TYR A 429 -0.89 -17.93 -8.53
N ARG A 430 -1.94 -17.19 -8.90
CA ARG A 430 -1.81 -16.00 -9.75
C ARG A 430 -0.92 -14.95 -9.12
N ASP A 431 -1.08 -14.74 -7.82
CA ASP A 431 -0.25 -13.81 -7.06
C ASP A 431 1.21 -14.28 -6.98
N TYR A 432 1.47 -15.58 -6.79
CA TYR A 432 2.84 -16.13 -6.87
C TYR A 432 3.47 -15.92 -8.24
N VAL A 433 2.74 -16.19 -9.33
CA VAL A 433 3.23 -15.95 -10.72
C VAL A 433 3.60 -14.49 -10.90
N ARG A 434 2.71 -13.57 -10.49
CA ARG A 434 2.93 -12.13 -10.61
C ARG A 434 4.15 -11.69 -9.79
N TYR A 435 4.19 -12.00 -8.50
CA TYR A 435 5.29 -11.56 -7.64
C TYR A 435 6.63 -12.19 -7.99
N ARG A 436 6.65 -13.46 -8.45
CA ARG A 436 7.85 -14.06 -9.03
C ARG A 436 8.35 -13.23 -10.21
N SER A 437 7.48 -12.91 -11.17
CA SER A 437 7.87 -12.15 -12.36
C SER A 437 8.40 -10.74 -12.01
N HIS A 438 7.83 -10.09 -10.99
CA HIS A 438 8.32 -8.81 -10.49
C HIS A 438 9.70 -8.95 -9.85
N LEU A 439 9.93 -9.98 -9.03
CA LEU A 439 11.22 -10.23 -8.37
C LEU A 439 12.32 -10.56 -9.39
N GLU A 440 11.99 -11.32 -10.44
CA GLU A 440 12.91 -11.62 -11.54
C GLU A 440 13.24 -10.36 -12.36
N ALA A 441 12.27 -9.47 -12.57
CA ALA A 441 12.42 -8.22 -13.31
C ALA A 441 13.16 -7.12 -12.54
N LEU A 442 13.09 -7.14 -11.19
CA LEU A 442 13.50 -6.03 -10.34
C LEU A 442 14.96 -5.57 -10.56
N PRO A 443 15.98 -6.45 -10.64
CA PRO A 443 17.36 -6.02 -10.89
C PRO A 443 17.51 -5.18 -12.16
N ALA A 444 16.97 -5.64 -13.28
CA ALA A 444 17.06 -4.94 -14.57
C ALA A 444 16.22 -3.66 -14.60
N ALA A 445 15.07 -3.65 -13.91
CA ALA A 445 14.24 -2.45 -13.75
C ALA A 445 14.98 -1.37 -12.96
N VAL A 446 15.66 -1.74 -11.87
CA VAL A 446 16.45 -0.82 -11.06
C VAL A 446 17.64 -0.29 -11.83
N GLU A 447 18.33 -1.11 -12.62
CA GLU A 447 19.41 -0.62 -13.50
C GLU A 447 18.91 0.41 -14.53
N ALA A 448 17.78 0.14 -15.19
CA ALA A 448 17.20 1.07 -16.15
C ALA A 448 16.81 2.41 -15.50
N PHE A 449 16.21 2.36 -14.31
CA PHE A 449 15.88 3.56 -13.54
C PHE A 449 17.13 4.33 -13.09
N ARG A 450 18.14 3.61 -12.56
CA ARG A 450 19.41 4.21 -12.11
C ARG A 450 20.18 4.86 -13.24
N ALA A 451 20.19 4.26 -14.43
CA ALA A 451 20.82 4.86 -15.60
C ALA A 451 20.25 6.25 -15.88
N ARG A 452 18.92 6.43 -15.79
CA ARG A 452 18.29 7.75 -15.98
C ARG A 452 18.61 8.72 -14.85
N LEU A 453 18.59 8.26 -13.60
CA LEU A 453 18.79 9.10 -12.40
C LEU A 453 20.25 9.55 -12.18
N LEU A 454 21.21 8.73 -12.59
CA LEU A 454 22.63 8.90 -12.30
C LEU A 454 23.46 9.45 -13.47
N GLU A 455 22.83 9.65 -14.63
CA GLU A 455 23.34 10.52 -15.71
C GLU A 455 23.57 11.95 -15.21
#